data_AF-A0ABD6B577-F1
#
_entry.id   AF-A0ABD6B577-F1
#
_cell.length_a   1.000
_cell.length_b   1.000
_cell.length_c   1.000
_cell.angle_alpha   90.00
_cell.angle_beta   90.00
_cell.angle_gamma   90.00
#
_symmetry.space_group_name_H-M   'P 1'
#
loop_
_entity.id
_entity.type
_entity.pdbx_description
1 polymer ?
#
loop_
_entity_poly.entity_id
_entity_poly.type
_entity_poly.pdbx_seq_one_letter_code
_entity_poly.pdbx_strand_id
1 'polypeptide(L)'
;MSRLLSVWRRAASLGWPVAVQQTFNTLMRTVDLVVTGLFSPAAVAAVGLADLYAQVPLRVGLALGAGSIALSSQDTGRGADLTRDRAITQALLIGALCGLPMVAVGVLFGGPLIALLGAEPGVADAGGRYLAIVFA
;
A
#
# COMPACT_ATOMS: atom_id res chain seq x y z
N MET A 1 -29.65 3.02 27.65
CA MET A 1 -28.59 4.06 27.56
C MET A 1 -27.18 3.56 27.87
N SER A 2 -26.93 2.88 29.00
CA SER A 2 -25.57 2.50 29.46
C SER A 2 -24.79 1.57 28.52
N ARG A 3 -25.46 0.63 27.84
CA ARG A 3 -24.83 -0.27 26.85
C ARG A 3 -24.38 0.45 25.57
N LEU A 4 -25.08 1.49 25.14
CA LEU A 4 -24.67 2.30 23.99
C LEU A 4 -23.40 3.08 24.31
N LEU A 5 -23.38 3.75 25.47
CA LEU A 5 -22.21 4.52 25.91
C LEU A 5 -20.96 3.66 26.09
N SER A 6 -21.09 2.41 26.55
CA SER A 6 -19.94 1.51 26.67
C SER A 6 -19.38 1.04 25.33
N VAL A 7 -20.24 0.79 24.33
CA VAL A 7 -19.82 0.46 22.96
C VAL A 7 -19.11 1.65 22.32
N TRP A 8 -19.68 2.86 22.43
CA TRP A 8 -19.05 4.08 21.92
C TRP A 8 -17.68 4.34 22.57
N ARG A 9 -17.54 4.14 23.88
CA ARG A 9 -16.26 4.31 24.57
C ARG A 9 -15.20 3.32 24.10
N ARG A 10 -15.57 2.06 23.83
CA ARG A 10 -14.67 1.05 23.28
C ARG A 10 -14.27 1.35 21.84
N ALA A 11 -15.24 1.74 21.02
CA ALA A 11 -14.99 2.15 19.64
C ALA A 11 -14.04 3.36 19.61
N ALA A 12 -14.24 4.36 20.46
CA ALA A 12 -13.35 5.50 20.58
C ALA A 12 -11.94 5.09 21.05
N SER A 13 -11.83 4.21 22.06
CA SER A 13 -10.51 3.77 22.56
C SER A 13 -9.70 2.96 21.54
N LEU A 14 -10.37 2.24 20.65
CA LEU A 14 -9.72 1.46 19.57
C LEU A 14 -9.52 2.29 18.30
N GLY A 15 -10.41 3.24 18.03
CA GLY A 15 -10.42 4.01 16.79
C GLY A 15 -9.49 5.22 16.79
N TRP A 16 -9.26 5.85 17.94
CA TRP A 16 -8.43 7.06 17.99
C TRP A 16 -6.98 6.85 17.50
N PRO A 17 -6.27 5.73 17.78
CA PRO A 17 -4.92 5.53 17.26
C PRO A 17 -4.93 5.36 15.74
N VAL A 18 -5.95 4.67 15.20
CA VAL A 18 -6.14 4.49 13.76
C VAL A 18 -6.43 5.83 13.07
N ALA A 19 -7.27 6.68 13.68
CA ALA A 19 -7.56 8.01 13.17
C ALA A 19 -6.30 8.90 13.12
N VAL A 20 -5.46 8.83 14.16
CA VAL A 20 -4.16 9.53 14.19
C VAL A 20 -3.26 8.99 13.08
N GLN A 21 -3.13 7.67 12.94
CA GLN A 21 -2.32 7.07 11.88
C GLN A 21 -2.79 7.48 10.48
N GLN A 22 -4.10 7.49 10.23
CA GLN A 22 -4.64 7.93 8.94
C GLN A 22 -4.43 9.41 8.67
N THR A 23 -4.47 10.24 9.72
CA THR A 23 -4.14 11.67 9.61
C THR A 23 -2.68 11.85 9.19
N PHE A 24 -1.75 11.15 9.84
CA PHE A 24 -0.33 11.19 9.47
C PHE A 24 -0.09 10.65 8.07
N ASN A 25 -0.70 9.52 7.68
CA ASN A 25 -0.59 8.99 6.31
C ASN A 25 -1.04 10.01 5.26
N THR A 26 -2.14 10.71 5.52
CA THR A 26 -2.66 11.75 4.62
C THR A 26 -1.74 12.96 4.58
N LEU A 27 -1.20 13.37 5.73
CA LEU A 27 -0.25 14.48 5.82
C LEU A 27 1.05 14.16 5.07
N MET A 28 1.61 12.96 5.24
CA MET A 28 2.81 12.52 4.52
C MET A 28 2.57 12.57 3.01
N ARG A 29 1.47 12.00 2.51
CA ARG A 29 1.12 12.05 1.09
C ARG A 29 0.95 13.49 0.57
N THR A 30 0.42 14.38 1.41
CA THR A 30 0.28 15.81 1.07
C THR A 30 1.64 16.49 1.00
N VAL A 31 2.51 16.25 1.97
CA VAL A 31 3.88 16.78 1.99
C VAL A 31 4.67 16.27 0.80
N ASP A 32 4.56 14.99 0.45
CA ASP A 32 5.22 14.40 -0.72
C ASP A 32 4.80 15.12 -2.02
N LEU A 33 3.50 15.39 -2.19
CA LEU A 33 2.98 16.14 -3.34
C LEU A 33 3.46 17.59 -3.35
N VAL A 34 3.46 18.26 -2.19
CA VAL A 34 3.96 19.64 -2.06
C VAL A 34 5.44 19.72 -2.43
N VAL A 35 6.27 18.84 -1.85
CA VAL A 35 7.71 18.78 -2.11
C VAL A 35 7.97 18.46 -3.57
N THR A 36 7.25 17.50 -4.16
CA THR A 36 7.35 17.19 -5.59
C THR A 36 6.98 18.40 -6.45
N GLY A 37 5.95 19.15 -6.05
CA GLY A 37 5.51 20.37 -6.71
C GLY A 37 6.53 21.51 -6.71
N LEU A 38 7.44 21.54 -5.73
CA LEU A 38 8.54 22.50 -5.70
C LEU A 38 9.56 22.25 -6.82
N PHE A 39 9.63 21.04 -7.38
CA PHE A 39 10.55 20.72 -8.48
C PHE A 39 9.95 21.08 -9.84
N SER A 40 8.73 20.60 -10.15
CA SER A 40 8.01 20.98 -11.36
C SER A 40 6.56 20.45 -11.37
N PRO A 41 5.65 21.09 -12.14
CA PRO A 41 4.32 20.53 -12.41
C PRO A 41 4.37 19.14 -13.09
N ALA A 42 5.35 18.92 -13.96
CA ALA A 42 5.54 17.64 -14.64
C ALA A 42 5.90 16.50 -13.67
N ALA A 43 6.68 16.79 -12.63
CA ALA A 43 7.00 15.81 -11.58
C ALA A 43 5.75 15.41 -10.77
N VAL A 44 4.87 16.38 -10.46
CA VAL A 44 3.59 16.09 -9.77
C VAL A 44 2.70 15.20 -10.64
N ALA A 45 2.61 15.49 -11.94
CA ALA A 45 1.87 14.65 -12.89
C ALA A 45 2.44 13.24 -12.97
N ALA A 46 3.77 13.11 -13.02
CA ALA A 46 4.47 11.83 -13.07
C ALA A 46 4.18 10.97 -11.83
N VAL A 47 4.34 11.54 -10.62
CA VAL A 47 4.05 10.84 -9.35
C VAL A 47 2.56 10.49 -9.25
N GLY A 48 1.66 11.42 -9.62
CA GLY A 48 0.22 11.21 -9.56
C GLY A 48 -0.26 10.06 -10.47
N LEU A 49 0.25 9.99 -11.70
CA LEU A 49 -0.06 8.90 -12.63
C LEU A 49 0.57 7.57 -12.17
N ALA A 50 1.79 7.60 -11.63
CA ALA A 50 2.43 6.40 -11.11
C ALA A 50 1.73 5.84 -9.87
N ASP A 51 1.15 6.68 -9.01
CA ASP A 51 0.38 6.24 -7.84
C ASP A 51 -0.82 5.34 -8.22
N LEU A 52 -1.43 5.57 -9.39
CA LEU A 52 -2.53 4.72 -9.89
C LEU A 52 -2.08 3.26 -10.05
N TYR A 53 -0.88 3.05 -10.60
CA TYR A 53 -0.30 1.73 -10.72
C TYR A 53 0.21 1.21 -9.38
N ALA A 54 0.78 2.08 -8.53
CA ALA A 54 1.29 1.69 -7.22
C ALA A 54 0.22 1.19 -6.23
N GLN A 55 -1.05 1.52 -6.45
CA GLN A 55 -2.15 0.94 -5.68
C GLN A 55 -2.33 -0.57 -5.91
N VAL A 56 -1.88 -1.13 -7.04
CA VAL A 56 -2.02 -2.57 -7.33
C VAL A 56 -1.23 -3.44 -6.34
N PRO A 57 0.11 -3.29 -6.22
CA PRO A 57 0.89 -4.05 -5.23
C PRO A 57 0.43 -3.77 -3.81
N LEU A 58 0.07 -2.52 -3.49
CA LEU A 58 -0.46 -2.15 -2.18
C LEU A 58 -1.72 -2.96 -1.83
N ARG A 59 -2.70 -3.03 -2.74
CA ARG A 59 -3.96 -3.77 -2.51
C ARG A 59 -3.71 -5.28 -2.36
N VAL A 60 -2.79 -5.84 -3.15
CA VAL A 60 -2.40 -7.26 -3.00
C VAL A 60 -1.74 -7.51 -1.65
N GLY A 61 -0.80 -6.64 -1.24
CA GLY A 61 -0.15 -6.72 0.07
C GLY A 61 -1.15 -6.59 1.23
N LEU A 62 -2.09 -5.64 1.15
CA LEU A 62 -3.16 -5.47 2.14
C LEU A 62 -4.08 -6.69 2.20
N ALA A 63 -4.46 -7.27 1.06
CA ALA A 63 -5.31 -8.46 1.01
C ALA A 63 -4.61 -9.68 1.64
N LEU A 64 -3.34 -9.92 1.28
CA LEU A 64 -2.52 -11.00 1.86
C LEU A 64 -2.30 -10.77 3.36
N GLY A 65 -1.98 -9.55 3.77
CA GLY A 65 -1.80 -9.17 5.16
C GLY A 65 -3.06 -9.38 6.00
N ALA A 66 -4.23 -8.94 5.51
CA ALA A 66 -5.50 -9.15 6.18
C ALA A 66 -5.84 -10.64 6.32
N GLY A 67 -5.61 -11.44 5.28
CA GLY A 67 -5.78 -12.90 5.33
C GLY A 67 -4.83 -13.56 6.34
N SER A 68 -3.56 -13.15 6.36
CA SER A 68 -2.56 -13.64 7.32
C SER A 68 -2.92 -13.28 8.76
N ILE A 69 -3.40 -12.07 9.02
CA ILE A 69 -3.85 -11.64 10.35
C ILE A 69 -5.05 -12.50 10.80
N ALA A 70 -6.02 -12.72 9.91
CA ALA A 70 -7.20 -13.53 10.23
C ALA A 70 -6.83 -14.98 10.59
N LEU A 71 -6.00 -15.63 9.77
CA LEU A 71 -5.52 -17.00 10.03
C LEU A 71 -4.69 -17.07 11.31
N SER A 72 -3.72 -16.18 11.47
CA SER A 72 -2.86 -16.14 12.66
C SER A 72 -3.66 -15.92 13.94
N SER A 73 -4.70 -15.07 13.90
CA SER A 73 -5.58 -14.83 15.05
C SER A 73 -6.36 -16.09 15.44
N GLN A 74 -6.90 -16.82 14.46
CA GLN A 74 -7.62 -18.07 14.72
C GLN A 74 -6.68 -19.17 15.24
N ASP A 75 -5.47 -19.26 14.69
CA ASP A 75 -4.45 -20.23 15.10
C ASP A 75 -3.95 -19.96 16.52
N THR A 76 -3.74 -18.68 16.85
CA THR A 76 -3.40 -18.23 18.20
C THR A 76 -4.50 -18.56 19.19
N GLY A 77 -5.77 -18.30 18.84
CA GLY A 77 -6.92 -18.58 19.70
C GLY A 77 -7.10 -20.06 20.06
N ARG A 78 -6.58 -20.99 19.24
CA ARG A 78 -6.64 -22.44 19.49
C ARG A 78 -5.30 -23.06 19.93
N GLY A 79 -4.28 -22.25 20.22
CA GLY A 79 -2.97 -22.71 20.67
C GLY A 79 -2.15 -23.49 19.62
N ALA A 80 -2.39 -23.26 18.34
CA ALA A 80 -1.75 -23.99 17.24
C ALA A 80 -0.53 -23.23 16.69
N ASP A 81 0.51 -23.04 17.52
CA ASP A 81 1.68 -22.20 17.18
C ASP A 81 2.41 -22.64 15.90
N LEU A 82 2.61 -23.95 15.69
CA LEU A 82 3.27 -24.45 14.48
C LEU A 82 2.47 -24.15 13.19
N THR A 83 1.14 -24.21 13.27
CA THR A 83 0.27 -23.88 12.13
C THR A 83 0.29 -22.38 11.86
N ARG A 84 0.24 -21.57 12.93
CA ARG A 84 0.35 -20.11 12.86
C ARG A 84 1.63 -19.69 12.14
N ASP A 85 2.76 -20.23 12.57
CA ASP A 85 4.08 -19.85 12.05
C ASP A 85 4.23 -20.26 10.58
N ARG A 86 3.69 -21.43 10.19
CA ARG A 86 3.60 -21.84 8.79
C ARG A 86 2.72 -20.91 7.97
N ALA A 87 1.54 -20.52 8.46
CA ALA A 87 0.63 -19.62 7.75
C ALA A 87 1.29 -18.25 7.50
N ILE A 88 1.97 -17.70 8.51
CA ILE A 88 2.71 -16.44 8.37
C ILE A 88 3.85 -16.58 7.35
N THR A 89 4.63 -17.67 7.46
CA THR A 89 5.76 -17.92 6.53
C THR A 89 5.28 -18.08 5.10
N GLN A 90 4.18 -18.80 4.88
CA GLN A 90 3.55 -18.96 3.56
C GLN A 90 3.01 -17.64 3.02
N ALA A 91 2.37 -16.82 3.87
CA ALA A 91 1.88 -15.50 3.44
C ALA A 91 3.03 -14.59 2.99
N LEU A 92 4.16 -14.58 3.71
CA LEU A 92 5.36 -13.84 3.32
C LEU A 92 5.95 -14.38 2.00
N LEU A 93 6.05 -15.70 1.85
CA LEU A 93 6.57 -16.32 0.63
C LEU A 93 5.69 -16.02 -0.58
N ILE A 94 4.36 -16.13 -0.43
CA ILE A 94 3.40 -15.77 -1.48
C ILE A 94 3.50 -14.29 -1.80
N GLY A 95 3.59 -13.42 -0.79
CA GLY A 95 3.79 -11.98 -0.98
C GLY A 95 5.03 -11.67 -1.81
N ALA A 96 6.17 -12.28 -1.48
CA ALA A 96 7.40 -12.14 -2.24
C ALA A 96 7.26 -12.64 -3.69
N LEU A 97 6.67 -13.83 -3.89
CA LEU A 97 6.46 -14.41 -5.22
C LEU A 97 5.48 -13.59 -6.06
N CYS A 98 4.45 -13.01 -5.46
CA CYS A 98 3.51 -12.10 -6.13
C CYS A 98 4.15 -10.73 -6.43
N GLY A 99 5.11 -10.28 -5.62
CA GLY A 99 5.83 -9.02 -5.82
C GLY A 99 6.78 -9.07 -7.03
N LEU A 100 7.50 -10.18 -7.23
CA LEU A 100 8.45 -10.33 -8.35
C LEU A 100 7.89 -9.96 -9.73
N PRO A 101 6.73 -10.48 -10.19
CA PRO A 101 6.18 -10.08 -11.48
C PRO A 101 5.77 -8.60 -11.50
N MET A 102 5.36 -8.02 -10.37
CA MET A 102 5.05 -6.59 -10.29
C MET A 102 6.32 -5.77 -10.46
N VAL A 103 7.41 -6.12 -9.78
CA VAL A 103 8.75 -5.52 -9.95
C VAL A 103 9.16 -5.55 -11.42
N ALA A 104 9.09 -6.72 -12.05
CA ALA A 104 9.43 -6.90 -13.46
C ALA A 104 8.59 -6.00 -14.37
N VAL A 105 7.29 -5.87 -14.10
CA VAL A 105 6.40 -4.99 -14.86
C VAL A 105 6.78 -3.52 -14.68
N GLY A 106 7.06 -3.07 -13.46
CA GLY A 106 7.46 -1.69 -13.19
C GLY A 106 8.78 -1.31 -13.87
N VAL A 107 9.77 -2.19 -13.80
CA VAL A 107 11.10 -1.95 -14.37
C VAL A 107 11.09 -2.01 -15.90
N LEU A 108 10.39 -2.97 -16.51
CA LEU A 108 10.42 -3.17 -17.96
C LEU A 108 9.39 -2.33 -18.71
N PHE A 109 8.25 -2.04 -18.10
CA PHE A 109 7.09 -1.41 -18.76
C PHE A 109 6.61 -0.12 -18.09
N GLY A 110 7.32 0.41 -17.08
CA GLY A 110 6.90 1.61 -16.35
C GLY A 110 6.59 2.81 -17.26
N GLY A 111 7.51 3.18 -18.14
CA GLY A 111 7.29 4.29 -19.09
C GLY A 111 6.07 4.08 -20.00
N PRO A 112 6.00 2.95 -20.74
CA PRO A 112 4.83 2.61 -21.56
C PRO A 112 3.51 2.59 -20.81
N LEU A 113 3.48 2.09 -19.56
CA LEU A 113 2.27 2.08 -18.73
C LEU A 113 1.81 3.51 -18.41
N ILE A 114 2.72 4.40 -18.03
CA ILE A 114 2.36 5.80 -17.78
C ILE A 114 1.92 6.50 -19.07
N ALA A 115 2.58 6.22 -20.20
CA ALA A 115 2.19 6.77 -21.51
C ALA A 115 0.77 6.33 -21.93
N LEU A 116 0.35 5.10 -21.59
CA LEU A 116 -1.00 4.60 -21.85
C LEU A 116 -2.10 5.45 -21.17
N LEU A 117 -1.77 6.12 -20.07
CA LEU A 117 -2.67 7.05 -19.38
C LEU A 117 -2.75 8.44 -20.04
N GLY A 118 -2.13 8.63 -21.21
CA GLY A 118 -2.13 9.88 -21.96
C GLY A 118 -1.06 10.88 -21.52
N ALA A 119 -0.02 10.42 -20.83
CA ALA A 119 1.07 11.27 -20.39
C ALA A 119 1.95 11.73 -21.57
N GLU A 120 2.39 12.99 -21.52
CA GLU A 120 3.42 13.49 -22.43
C GLU A 120 4.75 12.74 -22.21
N PRO A 121 5.64 12.64 -23.22
CA PRO A 121 6.84 11.81 -23.15
C PRO A 121 7.74 12.04 -21.92
N GLY A 122 7.93 13.30 -21.52
CA GLY A 122 8.74 13.63 -20.34
C GLY A 122 8.10 13.20 -19.02
N VAL A 123 6.77 13.26 -18.92
CA VAL A 123 6.02 12.78 -17.75
C VAL A 123 6.00 11.26 -17.71
N ALA A 124 5.86 10.61 -18.87
CA ALA A 124 5.90 9.16 -18.99
C ALA A 124 7.26 8.57 -18.56
N ASP A 125 8.36 9.18 -18.99
CA ASP A 125 9.71 8.75 -18.58
C ASP A 125 9.94 8.96 -17.07
N ALA A 126 9.62 10.15 -16.55
CA ALA A 126 9.76 10.42 -15.11
C ALA A 126 8.88 9.49 -14.25
N GLY A 127 7.61 9.30 -14.63
CA GLY A 127 6.67 8.42 -13.94
C GLY A 127 7.07 6.95 -14.05
N GLY A 128 7.61 6.53 -15.19
CA GLY A 128 8.12 5.19 -15.40
C GLY A 128 9.32 4.88 -14.52
N ARG A 129 10.27 5.82 -14.40
CA ARG A 129 11.41 5.69 -13.47
C ARG A 129 10.95 5.63 -12.02
N TYR A 130 10.00 6.48 -11.65
CA TYR A 130 9.40 6.45 -10.31
C TYR A 130 8.76 5.08 -10.02
N LEU A 131 7.99 4.53 -10.97
CA LEU A 131 7.36 3.21 -10.82
C LEU A 131 8.40 2.08 -10.68
N ALA A 132 9.48 2.12 -11.46
CA ALA A 132 10.57 1.16 -11.37
C ALA A 132 11.25 1.18 -9.98
N ILE A 133 11.40 2.36 -9.37
CA ILE A 133 11.97 2.51 -8.02
C ILE A 133 10.98 2.05 -6.95
N VAL A 134 9.70 2.42 -7.06
CA VAL A 134 8.69 2.06 -6.05
C VAL A 134 8.38 0.57 -6.06
N PHE A 135 8.53 -0.10 -7.20
CA PHE A 135 8.22 -1.52 -7.32
C PHE A 135 9.39 -2.44 -6.98
N ALA A 136 10.64 -1.95 -6.99
CA ALA A 136 11.84 -2.72 -6.71
C ALA A 136 12.14 -2.80 -5.21
#